data_AF-A0AAE6FY25-F1
#
_entry.id   AF-A0AAE6FY25-F1
#
_cell.length_a   1.000
_cell.length_b   1.000
_cell.length_c   1.000
_cell.angle_alpha   90.00
_cell.angle_beta   90.00
_cell.angle_gamma   90.00
#
_symmetry.space_group_name_H-M   'P 1'
#
loop_
_entity.id
_entity.type
_entity.pdbx_description
1 polymer ?
#
loop_
_entity_poly.entity_id
_entity_poly.type
_entity_poly.pdbx_seq_one_letter_code
_entity_poly.pdbx_strand_id
1 'polypeptide(L)'
;MERVSLTLASQSQEHGRMPQSDSFPRMQSLVVPPWSSVQIDDIEPVVVGPGCLRRDLPSTRDVRVWVVDMAPGSQWPFVDVHDTGEEVLVVSGELIEGEQRLGPGSYLFFPPESRHQPRTETGVRLFGINLVASPGAR
;
A
#
# COMPACT_ATOMS: atom_id res chain seq x y z
N MET A 1 12.05 62.78 56.36
CA MET A 1 10.98 62.25 57.25
C MET A 1 10.36 61.05 56.54
N GLU A 2 10.00 59.91 57.13
CA GLU A 2 10.31 59.25 58.41
C GLU A 2 9.62 57.86 58.37
N ARG A 3 10.07 56.72 58.94
CA ARG A 3 11.22 56.30 59.78
C ARG A 3 11.72 54.93 59.25
N VAL A 4 12.81 54.37 59.78
CA VAL A 4 13.09 52.91 59.67
C VAL A 4 12.91 52.27 61.04
N SER A 5 12.11 51.20 61.14
CA SER A 5 12.00 50.36 62.33
C SER A 5 12.15 48.89 61.95
N LEU A 6 13.15 48.22 62.54
CA LEU A 6 13.45 46.79 62.39
C LEU A 6 13.10 46.06 63.69
N THR A 7 12.24 45.05 63.62
CA THR A 7 12.18 43.84 64.48
C THR A 7 10.89 43.06 64.12
N LEU A 8 10.76 41.74 64.28
CA LEU A 8 11.64 40.72 64.88
C LEU A 8 11.41 39.39 64.11
N ALA A 9 12.44 38.55 63.97
CA ALA A 9 12.29 37.27 63.28
C ALA A 9 11.55 36.23 64.14
N SER A 10 10.65 35.45 63.51
CA SER A 10 10.06 34.25 64.08
C SER A 10 10.24 33.10 63.09
N GLN A 11 11.11 32.15 63.41
CA GLN A 11 11.25 30.92 62.63
C GLN A 11 10.08 29.97 62.98
N SER A 12 9.18 29.73 62.03
CA SER A 12 8.20 28.64 62.09
C SER A 12 8.68 27.48 61.23
N GLN A 13 8.65 26.27 61.78
CA GLN A 13 9.27 25.07 61.23
C GLN A 13 8.83 24.70 59.80
N GLU A 14 9.79 24.24 59.00
CA GLU A 14 9.55 23.58 57.72
C GLU A 14 8.67 22.34 57.90
N HIS A 15 7.45 22.39 57.36
CA HIS A 15 6.71 21.18 57.04
C HIS A 15 7.12 20.74 55.64
N GLY A 16 8.03 19.78 55.56
CA GLY A 16 8.56 19.24 54.30
C GLY A 16 7.44 18.66 53.43
N ARG A 17 6.97 19.44 52.45
CA ARG A 17 6.04 18.96 51.43
C ARG A 17 6.81 18.00 50.52
N MET A 18 6.46 16.71 50.55
CA MET A 18 7.00 15.76 49.58
C MET A 18 6.70 16.26 48.16
N PRO A 19 7.68 16.23 47.23
CA PRO A 19 7.42 16.59 45.85
C PRO A 19 6.45 15.57 45.26
N GLN A 20 5.26 16.02 44.86
CA GLN A 20 4.34 15.19 44.08
C GLN A 20 4.99 14.95 42.72
N SER A 21 5.54 13.75 42.52
CA SER A 21 6.12 13.30 41.26
C SER A 21 5.01 12.91 40.27
N ASP A 22 4.09 13.83 39.99
CA ASP A 22 3.04 13.68 38.98
C ASP A 22 3.64 13.90 37.58
N SER A 23 4.57 13.02 37.22
CA SER A 23 5.31 13.02 35.95
C SER A 23 5.26 11.64 35.30
N PHE A 24 4.09 11.01 35.32
CA PHE A 24 3.78 9.96 34.36
C PHE A 24 3.71 10.60 32.96
N PRO A 25 4.55 10.20 32.00
CA PRO A 25 4.49 10.77 30.66
C PRO A 25 3.11 10.50 30.06
N ARG A 26 2.42 11.55 29.62
CA ARG A 26 1.12 11.44 28.97
C ARG A 26 1.27 10.56 27.73
N MET A 27 0.82 9.32 27.83
CA MET A 27 0.90 8.34 26.75
C MET A 27 0.09 8.89 25.57
N GLN A 28 0.80 9.38 24.56
CA GLN A 28 0.20 9.97 23.38
C GLN A 28 -0.54 8.84 22.65
N SER A 29 -1.87 8.96 22.52
CA SER A 29 -2.62 8.01 21.70
C SER A 29 -2.09 8.09 20.28
N LEU A 30 -1.48 7.02 19.79
CA LEU A 30 -1.06 6.91 18.40
C LEU A 30 -2.31 7.04 17.52
N VAL A 31 -2.49 8.21 16.91
CA VAL A 31 -3.54 8.44 15.92
C VAL A 31 -3.10 7.73 14.65
N VAL A 32 -3.51 6.47 14.50
CA VAL A 32 -3.33 5.72 13.26
C VAL A 32 -4.21 6.38 12.20
N PRO A 33 -3.65 6.84 11.06
CA PRO A 33 -4.45 7.43 10.00
C PRO A 33 -5.45 6.40 9.43
N PRO A 34 -6.63 6.82 8.94
CA PRO A 34 -7.63 5.92 8.35
C PRO A 34 -7.26 5.44 6.93
N TRP A 35 -5.98 5.52 6.58
CA TRP A 35 -5.40 5.16 5.29
C TRP A 35 -3.98 4.64 5.51
N SER A 36 -3.51 3.78 4.61
CA SER A 36 -2.14 3.29 4.55
C SER A 36 -1.57 3.48 3.15
N SER A 37 -0.25 3.43 3.04
CA SER A 37 0.49 3.52 1.77
C SER A 37 1.58 2.47 1.75
N VAL A 38 1.84 1.89 0.59
CA VAL A 38 2.95 0.97 0.33
C VAL A 38 3.78 1.51 -0.84
N GLN A 39 5.10 1.35 -0.79
CA GLN A 39 5.90 1.43 -2.01
C GLN A 39 5.76 0.09 -2.73
N ILE A 40 5.41 0.12 -4.02
CA ILE A 40 5.12 -1.10 -4.78
C ILE A 40 6.35 -2.00 -4.82
N ASP A 41 7.54 -1.43 -5.04
CA ASP A 41 8.78 -2.18 -5.19
C ASP A 41 9.30 -2.78 -3.86
N ASP A 42 8.79 -2.33 -2.71
CA ASP A 42 9.07 -2.90 -1.37
C ASP A 42 8.18 -4.11 -1.04
N ILE A 43 7.17 -4.42 -1.86
CA ILE A 43 6.33 -5.62 -1.70
C ILE A 43 7.05 -6.82 -2.34
N GLU A 44 7.24 -7.88 -1.55
CA GLU A 44 7.82 -9.14 -2.00
C GLU A 44 6.97 -9.73 -3.16
N PRO A 45 7.56 -9.95 -4.35
CA PRO A 45 6.81 -10.43 -5.50
C PRO A 45 6.54 -11.93 -5.45
N VAL A 46 5.33 -12.32 -5.88
CA VAL A 46 5.04 -13.69 -6.29
C VAL A 46 5.69 -13.94 -7.65
N VAL A 47 6.59 -14.92 -7.73
CA VAL A 47 7.10 -15.43 -9.01
C VAL A 47 5.97 -16.25 -9.66
N VAL A 48 5.37 -15.71 -10.72
CA VAL A 48 4.30 -16.40 -11.47
C VAL A 48 4.90 -17.36 -12.48
N GLY A 49 6.03 -16.99 -13.08
CA GLY A 49 6.78 -17.82 -14.03
C GLY A 49 8.10 -17.17 -14.44
N PRO A 50 8.82 -17.76 -15.42
CA PRO A 50 10.08 -17.20 -15.92
C PRO A 50 9.90 -15.74 -16.36
N GLY A 51 10.64 -14.85 -15.70
CA GLY A 51 10.59 -13.41 -15.97
C GLY A 51 9.28 -12.70 -15.61
N CYS A 52 8.30 -13.38 -15.01
CA CYS A 52 6.97 -12.82 -14.69
C CYS A 52 6.77 -12.74 -13.17
N LEU A 53 6.69 -11.52 -12.64
CA LEU A 53 6.51 -11.22 -11.22
C LEU A 53 5.17 -10.51 -11.01
N ARG A 54 4.41 -10.89 -9.96
CA ARG A 54 3.20 -10.19 -9.53
C ARG A 54 3.34 -9.71 -8.09
N ARG A 55 2.90 -8.48 -7.81
CA ARG A 55 2.72 -7.94 -6.47
C ARG A 55 1.26 -7.64 -6.25
N ASP A 56 0.64 -8.33 -5.30
CA ASP A 56 -0.74 -8.06 -4.90
C ASP A 56 -0.75 -6.85 -3.94
N LEU A 57 -1.54 -5.83 -4.27
CA LEU A 57 -1.62 -4.60 -3.49
C LEU A 57 -2.74 -4.69 -2.43
N PRO A 58 -2.63 -3.95 -1.31
CA PRO A 58 -3.72 -3.84 -0.33
C PRO A 58 -5.03 -3.41 -1.01
N SER A 59 -6.07 -4.24 -0.88
CA SER A 59 -7.36 -4.09 -1.57
C SER A 59 -8.51 -4.58 -0.68
N THR A 60 -9.76 -4.28 -1.06
CA THR A 60 -10.96 -4.80 -0.38
C THR A 60 -11.23 -6.25 -0.80
N ARG A 61 -12.14 -6.96 -0.13
CA ARG A 61 -12.37 -8.40 -0.38
C ARG A 61 -12.89 -8.72 -1.78
N ASP A 62 -13.60 -7.77 -2.39
CA ASP A 62 -14.34 -7.96 -3.64
C ASP A 62 -13.50 -7.59 -4.88
N VAL A 63 -12.25 -7.17 -4.69
CA VAL A 63 -11.36 -6.73 -5.76
C VAL A 63 -9.92 -7.14 -5.47
N ARG A 64 -9.22 -7.71 -6.45
CA ARG A 64 -7.77 -7.91 -6.42
C ARG A 64 -7.13 -6.79 -7.22
N VAL A 65 -6.31 -5.97 -6.58
CA VAL A 65 -5.49 -4.94 -7.24
C VAL A 65 -4.04 -5.42 -7.24
N TRP A 66 -3.34 -5.29 -8.37
CA TRP A 66 -1.99 -5.84 -8.52
C TRP A 66 -1.10 -5.00 -9.44
N VAL A 67 0.20 -5.23 -9.34
CA VAL A 67 1.20 -4.83 -10.33
C VAL A 67 1.93 -6.06 -10.84
N VAL A 68 2.07 -6.17 -12.16
CA VAL A 68 2.87 -7.21 -12.82
C VAL A 68 4.07 -6.56 -13.49
N ASP A 69 5.24 -7.15 -13.26
CA ASP A 69 6.46 -6.89 -14.02
C ASP A 69 6.78 -8.12 -14.88
N MET A 70 6.95 -7.91 -16.18
CA MET A 70 7.47 -8.92 -17.10
C MET A 70 8.80 -8.46 -17.67
N ALA A 71 9.83 -9.29 -17.54
CA ALA A 71 11.17 -9.02 -18.08
C ALA A 71 11.18 -9.10 -19.63
N PRO A 72 12.16 -8.48 -20.32
CA PRO A 72 12.28 -8.57 -21.78
C PRO A 72 12.27 -10.01 -22.29
N GLY A 73 11.49 -10.27 -23.34
CA GLY A 73 11.32 -11.60 -23.93
C GLY A 73 10.42 -12.57 -23.14
N SER A 74 9.78 -12.12 -22.06
CA SER A 74 8.89 -12.98 -21.26
C SER A 74 7.51 -13.14 -21.90
N GLN A 75 6.91 -14.30 -21.69
CA GLN A 75 5.50 -14.58 -21.98
C GLN A 75 4.85 -15.12 -20.70
N TRP A 76 3.59 -14.76 -20.48
CA TRP A 76 2.82 -15.26 -19.34
C TRP A 76 2.78 -16.80 -19.37
N PRO A 77 3.09 -17.50 -18.27
CA PRO A 77 3.48 -18.92 -18.31
C PRO A 77 2.35 -19.90 -18.65
N PHE A 78 1.09 -19.45 -18.65
CA PHE A 78 -0.09 -20.23 -19.00
C PHE A 78 -1.13 -19.32 -19.69
N VAL A 79 -2.11 -19.91 -20.37
CA VAL A 79 -3.30 -19.16 -20.79
C VAL A 79 -4.08 -18.78 -19.54
N ASP A 80 -4.24 -17.49 -19.34
CA ASP A 80 -4.94 -16.89 -18.21
C ASP A 80 -6.42 -16.66 -18.58
N VAL A 81 -7.32 -16.88 -17.62
CA VAL A 81 -8.77 -16.98 -17.84
C VAL A 81 -9.51 -16.23 -16.74
N HIS A 82 -10.39 -15.33 -17.14
CA HIS A 82 -11.00 -14.35 -16.23
C HIS A 82 -12.49 -14.63 -15.99
N ASP A 83 -12.81 -15.49 -15.02
CA ASP A 83 -14.21 -15.78 -14.58
C ASP A 83 -15.06 -14.51 -14.33
N THR A 84 -14.44 -13.40 -13.95
CA THR A 84 -15.09 -12.15 -13.52
C THR A 84 -14.62 -10.90 -14.28
N GLY A 85 -13.72 -11.07 -15.25
CA GLY A 85 -13.10 -9.99 -16.00
C GLY A 85 -11.84 -9.38 -15.35
N GLU A 86 -11.17 -8.53 -16.11
CA GLU A 86 -9.92 -7.85 -15.75
C GLU A 86 -9.81 -6.49 -16.44
N GLU A 87 -9.29 -5.50 -15.72
CA GLU A 87 -8.91 -4.19 -16.23
C GLU A 87 -7.40 -4.00 -16.07
N VAL A 88 -6.70 -3.58 -17.12
CA VAL A 88 -5.23 -3.42 -17.11
C VAL A 88 -4.83 -2.08 -17.70
N LEU A 89 -3.91 -1.39 -17.03
CA LEU A 89 -3.20 -0.22 -17.55
C LEU A 89 -1.72 -0.58 -17.77
N VAL A 90 -1.23 -0.35 -18.99
CA VAL A 90 0.21 -0.39 -19.27
C VAL A 90 0.86 0.85 -18.64
N VAL A 91 1.69 0.66 -17.61
CA VAL A 91 2.34 1.75 -16.87
C VAL A 91 3.64 2.15 -17.55
N SER A 92 4.45 1.18 -17.98
CA SER A 92 5.70 1.42 -18.72
C SER A 92 6.10 0.19 -19.54
N GLY A 93 6.80 0.39 -20.66
CA GLY A 93 7.27 -0.70 -21.52
C GLY A 93 6.26 -1.07 -22.62
N GLU A 94 6.26 -2.34 -23.02
CA GLU A 94 5.46 -2.87 -24.13
C GLU A 94 4.69 -4.13 -23.72
N LEU A 95 3.35 -4.05 -23.75
CA LEU A 95 2.50 -5.24 -23.71
C LEU A 95 2.20 -5.69 -25.15
N ILE A 96 2.29 -6.99 -25.41
CA ILE A 96 1.82 -7.59 -26.67
C ILE A 96 0.67 -8.54 -26.35
N GLU A 97 -0.51 -8.22 -26.87
CA GLU A 97 -1.73 -9.01 -26.72
C GLU A 97 -2.22 -9.49 -28.09
N GLY A 98 -2.19 -10.80 -28.31
CA GLY A 98 -2.25 -11.39 -29.64
C GLY A 98 -1.21 -10.77 -30.59
N GLU A 99 -1.69 -10.15 -31.66
CA GLU A 99 -0.87 -9.43 -32.66
C GLU A 99 -0.67 -7.93 -32.35
N GLN A 100 -1.34 -7.39 -31.33
CA GLN A 100 -1.32 -5.96 -31.02
C GLN A 100 -0.20 -5.60 -30.03
N ARG A 101 0.57 -4.55 -30.35
CA ARG A 101 1.57 -3.97 -29.45
C ARG A 101 1.01 -2.71 -28.79
N LEU A 102 1.11 -2.63 -27.46
CA LEU A 102 0.45 -1.64 -26.63
C LEU A 102 1.49 -1.01 -25.69
N GLY A 103 1.60 0.32 -25.76
CA GLY A 103 2.57 1.10 -24.98
C GLY A 103 1.96 1.74 -23.72
N PRO A 104 2.73 2.57 -23.01
CA PRO A 104 2.29 3.22 -21.79
C PRO A 104 1.04 4.09 -22.00
N GLY A 105 0.08 4.00 -21.09
CA GLY A 105 -1.22 4.66 -21.20
C GLY A 105 -2.29 3.86 -21.97
N SER A 106 -1.93 2.73 -22.60
CA SER A 106 -2.93 1.79 -23.10
C SER A 106 -3.70 1.16 -21.94
N TYR A 107 -5.03 1.34 -21.96
CA TYR A 107 -5.97 0.67 -21.07
C TYR A 107 -6.64 -0.49 -21.82
N LEU A 108 -6.72 -1.65 -21.17
CA LEU A 108 -7.34 -2.86 -21.66
C LEU A 108 -8.50 -3.25 -20.73
N PHE A 109 -9.59 -3.70 -21.33
CA PHE A 109 -10.72 -4.30 -20.63
C PHE A 109 -10.96 -5.70 -21.19
N PHE A 110 -10.85 -6.69 -20.31
CA PHE A 110 -11.09 -8.09 -20.58
C PHE A 110 -12.41 -8.47 -19.89
N PRO A 111 -13.50 -8.76 -20.62
CA PRO A 111 -14.77 -9.15 -20.01
C PRO A 111 -14.69 -10.52 -19.32
N PRO A 112 -15.67 -10.90 -18.49
CA PRO A 112 -15.82 -12.26 -17.98
C PRO A 112 -15.70 -13.33 -19.08
N GLU A 113 -15.13 -14.49 -18.73
CA GLU A 113 -14.85 -15.64 -19.60
C GLU A 113 -13.83 -15.37 -20.74
N SER A 114 -13.22 -14.18 -20.77
CA SER A 114 -12.09 -13.90 -21.66
C SER A 114 -10.87 -14.77 -21.31
N ARG A 115 -9.99 -14.96 -22.30
CA ARG A 115 -8.73 -15.69 -22.16
C ARG A 115 -7.64 -15.02 -22.97
N HIS A 116 -6.44 -14.96 -22.41
CA HIS A 116 -5.28 -14.31 -23.02
C HIS A 116 -3.98 -14.96 -22.57
N GLN A 117 -2.87 -14.62 -23.22
CA GLN A 117 -1.54 -15.05 -22.82
C GLN A 117 -0.52 -13.98 -23.22
N PRO A 118 -0.48 -12.84 -22.50
CA PRO A 118 0.32 -11.69 -22.90
C PRO A 118 1.81 -12.02 -22.96
N ARG A 119 2.53 -11.30 -23.81
CA ARG A 119 4.00 -11.36 -23.91
C ARG A 119 4.59 -9.96 -24.03
N THR A 120 5.91 -9.88 -23.91
CA THR A 120 6.66 -8.64 -24.13
C THR A 120 8.01 -8.93 -24.77
N GLU A 121 8.45 -8.10 -25.71
CA GLU A 121 9.81 -8.19 -26.26
C GLU A 121 10.78 -7.29 -25.51
N THR A 122 10.31 -6.13 -25.01
CA THR A 122 11.16 -5.11 -24.36
C THR A 122 11.00 -5.00 -22.84
N GLY A 123 10.07 -5.75 -22.25
CA GLY A 123 9.69 -5.67 -20.84
C GLY A 123 8.47 -4.78 -20.63
N VAL A 124 7.68 -5.05 -19.59
CA VAL A 124 6.50 -4.26 -19.26
C VAL A 124 6.18 -4.24 -17.76
N ARG A 125 5.71 -3.09 -17.28
CA ARG A 125 5.03 -2.93 -15.98
C ARG A 125 3.56 -2.64 -16.23
N LEU A 126 2.71 -3.45 -15.63
CA LEU A 126 1.25 -3.39 -15.70
C LEU A 126 0.69 -3.07 -14.32
N PHE A 127 -0.34 -2.23 -14.25
CA PHE A 127 -1.22 -2.13 -13.09
C PHE A 127 -2.56 -2.73 -13.49
N GLY A 128 -3.17 -3.56 -12.65
CA GLY A 128 -4.43 -4.18 -13.00
C GLY A 128 -5.35 -4.52 -11.83
N ILE A 129 -6.59 -4.79 -12.18
CA ILE A 129 -7.72 -4.98 -11.29
C ILE A 129 -8.55 -6.17 -11.79
N ASN A 130 -8.85 -7.12 -10.92
CA ASN A 130 -9.88 -8.14 -11.14
C ASN A 130 -10.95 -8.01 -10.06
N LEU A 131 -12.21 -8.27 -10.41
CA LEU A 131 -13.22 -8.52 -9.39
C LEU A 131 -12.97 -9.89 -8.76
N VAL A 132 -13.25 -10.04 -7.46
CA VAL A 132 -13.20 -11.34 -6.78
C VAL A 132 -14.64 -11.86 -6.71
N ALA A 133 -14.87 -13.05 -7.27
CA ALA A 133 -16.20 -13.66 -7.25
C ALA A 133 -16.71 -13.83 -5.81
N SER A 134 -17.82 -13.19 -5.48
CA SER A 134 -18.45 -13.33 -4.17
C SER A 134 -18.91 -14.77 -3.95
N PRO A 135 -18.58 -15.41 -2.80
CA PRO A 135 -19.09 -16.74 -2.49
C PRO A 135 -20.62 -16.75 -2.44
N GLY A 136 -21.25 -17.41 -3.41
CA GLY A 136 -22.72 -17.51 -3.55
C GLY A 136 -23.31 -16.96 -4.85
N ALA A 137 -22.50 -16.39 -5.76
CA ALA A 137 -22.96 -15.93 -7.07
C ALA A 137 -22.87 -17.04 -8.15
N ARG A 138 -23.58 -18.16 -7.97
CA ARG A 138 -23.86 -19.18 -9.00
C ARG A 138 -25.24 -19.81 -8.76
#